data_AF-H5SJQ7-F1
#
_entry.id   AF-H5SJQ7-F1
#
_cell.length_a   1.000
_cell.length_b   1.000
_cell.length_c   1.000
_cell.angle_alpha   90.00
_cell.angle_beta   90.00
_cell.angle_gamma   90.00
#
_symmetry.space_group_name_H-M   'P 1'
#
loop_
_entity.id
_entity.type
_entity.pdbx_description
1 polymer ?
#
loop_
_entity_poly.entity_id
_entity_poly.type
_entity_poly.pdbx_seq_one_letter_code
_entity_poly.pdbx_strand_id
1 'polypeptide(L)'
;MGWWQFLGLQTLLGLLAWQAVDLSQEVLVASLRPALALLAVVSACLVCGWSSWVLGKPGTPSWLREVLLAGVAGAVFALGVHGASQDAIPAFEEDQHPLRALLQAARNHQLSDKQAVTDRGRPIALHTAANKPAIPDRRLPDPSVYWPEQAFGYKLIRTAPPDPNYNCHGWVFTAGQYILAPEDVERILEDNGYYEVPQPKPGDIVIYYDQTGMITHTALVRAVGEDGFVLVESKWGCSGARYLHLPELWFSARHVYYRTDRGSHVVRGLESVPKLPLAGHSANLHAPSVSE
;
A
#
# COMPACT_ATOMS: atom_id res chain seq x y z
N MET A 1 -0.04 -15.64 45.17
CA MET A 1 -0.16 -15.20 43.76
C MET A 1 0.23 -13.74 43.72
N GLY A 2 1.26 -13.38 42.96
CA GLY A 2 1.78 -12.01 42.95
C GLY A 2 0.89 -11.08 42.13
N TRP A 3 0.78 -9.81 42.52
CA TRP A 3 0.02 -8.77 41.80
C TRP A 3 0.31 -8.75 40.28
N TRP A 4 1.56 -9.03 39.89
CA TRP A 4 1.98 -9.14 38.49
C TRP A 4 1.32 -10.29 37.70
N GLN A 5 1.02 -11.42 38.36
CA GLN A 5 0.33 -12.54 37.73
C GLN A 5 -1.15 -12.23 37.48
N PHE A 6 -1.76 -11.42 38.35
CA PHE A 6 -3.14 -10.98 38.19
C PHE A 6 -3.28 -9.95 37.06
N LEU A 7 -2.34 -8.99 36.98
CA LEU A 7 -2.31 -7.98 35.91
C LEU A 7 -2.07 -8.63 34.52
N GLY A 8 -1.16 -9.61 34.46
CA GLY A 8 -0.88 -10.35 33.21
C GLY A 8 -2.06 -11.21 32.72
N LEU A 9 -2.87 -11.75 33.64
CA LEU A 9 -4.06 -12.50 33.28
C LEU A 9 -5.17 -11.59 32.73
N GLN A 10 -5.35 -10.40 33.32
CA GLN A 10 -6.35 -9.43 32.86
C GLN A 10 -6.02 -8.87 31.48
N THR A 11 -4.76 -8.57 31.19
CA THR A 11 -4.35 -8.12 29.85
C THR A 11 -4.50 -9.20 28.79
N LEU A 12 -4.18 -10.46 29.12
CA LEU A 12 -4.39 -11.60 28.22
C LEU A 12 -5.87 -11.81 27.91
N LEU A 13 -6.74 -11.74 28.93
CA LEU A 13 -8.19 -11.85 28.74
C LEU A 13 -8.75 -10.69 27.91
N GLY A 14 -8.24 -9.47 28.10
CA GLY A 14 -8.58 -8.32 27.27
C GLY A 14 -8.20 -8.49 25.80
N LEU A 15 -7.00 -9.01 25.53
CA LEU A 15 -6.53 -9.31 24.17
C LEU A 15 -7.35 -10.41 23.49
N LEU A 16 -7.69 -11.48 24.22
CA LEU A 16 -8.52 -12.57 23.70
C LEU A 16 -9.97 -12.11 23.44
N ALA A 17 -10.54 -11.28 24.31
CA ALA A 17 -11.85 -10.69 24.11
C ALA A 17 -11.86 -9.74 22.89
N TRP A 18 -10.82 -8.92 22.72
CA TRP A 18 -10.67 -8.07 21.55
C TRP A 18 -10.56 -8.87 20.25
N GLN A 19 -9.70 -9.91 20.22
CA GLN A 19 -9.59 -10.81 19.07
C GLN A 19 -10.90 -11.51 18.74
N ALA A 20 -11.68 -11.92 19.74
CA ALA A 20 -12.99 -12.53 19.52
C ALA A 20 -14.00 -11.53 18.92
N VAL A 21 -13.98 -10.27 19.36
CA VAL A 21 -14.82 -9.21 18.79
C VAL A 21 -14.43 -8.93 17.34
N ASP A 22 -13.14 -8.79 17.05
CA ASP A 22 -12.62 -8.50 15.71
C ASP A 22 -12.95 -9.64 14.73
N LEU A 23 -12.67 -10.88 15.13
CA LEU A 23 -13.03 -12.07 14.36
C LEU A 23 -14.54 -12.20 14.15
N SER A 24 -15.34 -11.83 15.16
CA SER A 24 -16.80 -11.85 15.04
C SER A 24 -17.30 -10.76 14.08
N GLN A 25 -16.68 -9.59 14.04
CA GLN A 25 -17.04 -8.53 13.10
C GLN A 25 -16.67 -8.90 11.66
N GLU A 26 -15.49 -9.47 11.44
CA GLU A 26 -15.09 -9.97 10.12
C GLU A 26 -16.02 -11.07 9.63
N VAL A 27 -16.34 -12.05 10.48
CA VAL A 27 -17.29 -13.12 10.15
C VAL A 27 -18.69 -12.57 9.92
N LEU A 28 -19.15 -11.61 10.72
CA LEU A 28 -20.46 -10.98 10.58
C LEU A 28 -20.55 -10.21 9.25
N VAL A 29 -19.54 -9.42 8.89
CA VAL A 29 -19.50 -8.68 7.62
C VAL A 29 -19.35 -9.62 6.43
N ALA A 30 -18.48 -10.62 6.52
CA ALA A 30 -18.29 -11.64 5.48
C ALA A 30 -19.53 -12.52 5.27
N SER A 31 -20.38 -12.69 6.28
CA SER A 31 -21.63 -13.47 6.20
C SER A 31 -22.84 -12.60 5.84
N LEU A 32 -22.92 -11.36 6.32
CA LEU A 32 -24.01 -10.43 6.02
C LEU A 32 -24.01 -9.99 4.56
N ARG A 33 -22.84 -9.73 3.96
CA ARG A 33 -22.75 -9.30 2.56
C ARG A 33 -23.35 -10.32 1.57
N PRO A 34 -22.94 -11.60 1.57
CA PRO A 34 -23.55 -12.60 0.69
C PRO A 34 -25.00 -12.89 1.07
N ALA A 35 -25.36 -12.82 2.36
CA ALA A 35 -26.76 -12.99 2.79
C ALA A 35 -27.66 -11.85 2.28
N LEU A 36 -27.21 -10.60 2.34
CA LEU A 36 -27.92 -9.44 1.81
C LEU A 36 -28.00 -9.46 0.28
N ALA A 37 -26.93 -9.88 -0.40
CA ALA A 37 -26.93 -10.08 -1.84
C ALA A 37 -27.93 -11.19 -2.25
N LEU A 38 -27.92 -12.32 -1.54
CA LEU A 38 -28.88 -13.41 -1.76
C LEU A 38 -30.32 -12.94 -1.49
N LEU A 39 -30.54 -12.21 -0.40
CA LEU A 39 -31.87 -11.67 -0.05
C LEU A 39 -32.36 -10.65 -1.09
N ALA A 40 -31.46 -9.84 -1.65
CA ALA A 40 -31.76 -8.93 -2.75
C ALA A 40 -32.12 -9.70 -4.04
N VAL A 41 -31.37 -10.75 -4.38
CA VAL A 41 -31.67 -11.62 -5.54
C VAL A 41 -33.01 -12.33 -5.36
N VAL A 42 -33.25 -12.93 -4.20
CA VAL A 42 -34.53 -13.60 -3.88
C VAL A 42 -35.68 -12.60 -3.93
N SER A 43 -35.52 -11.40 -3.36
CA SER A 43 -36.54 -10.35 -3.41
C SER A 43 -36.82 -9.91 -4.85
N ALA A 44 -35.78 -9.75 -5.68
CA ALA A 44 -35.93 -9.45 -7.10
C ALA A 44 -36.67 -10.55 -7.84
N CYS A 45 -36.34 -11.83 -7.60
CA CYS A 45 -37.05 -12.97 -8.19
C CYS A 45 -38.53 -13.02 -7.77
N LEU A 46 -38.83 -12.77 -6.49
CA LEU A 46 -40.20 -12.73 -5.99
C LEU A 46 -41.00 -11.56 -6.60
N VAL A 47 -40.39 -10.38 -6.72
CA VAL A 47 -41.01 -9.21 -7.36
C VAL A 47 -41.24 -9.47 -8.85
N CYS A 48 -40.30 -10.09 -9.57
CA CYS A 48 -40.46 -10.49 -10.96
C CYS A 48 -41.53 -11.57 -11.16
N GLY A 49 -41.62 -12.55 -10.26
CA GLY A 49 -42.64 -13.59 -10.29
C GLY A 49 -44.03 -13.03 -10.01
N TRP A 50 -44.16 -12.17 -8.99
CA TRP A 50 -45.41 -11.51 -8.65
C TRP A 50 -45.87 -10.55 -9.75
N SER A 51 -44.96 -9.76 -10.32
CA SER A 51 -45.29 -8.86 -11.44
C SER A 51 -45.70 -9.65 -12.68
N SER A 52 -45.02 -10.75 -13.01
CA SER A 52 -45.42 -11.63 -14.12
C SER A 52 -46.80 -12.26 -13.92
N TRP A 53 -47.15 -12.63 -12.68
CA TRP A 53 -48.47 -13.16 -12.34
C TRP A 53 -49.57 -12.11 -12.41
N VAL A 54 -49.33 -10.90 -11.89
CA VAL A 54 -50.29 -9.77 -11.94
C VAL A 54 -50.51 -9.30 -13.38
N LEU A 55 -49.44 -9.20 -14.16
CA LEU A 55 -49.45 -8.70 -15.54
C LEU A 55 -49.82 -9.78 -16.58
N GLY A 56 -49.86 -11.05 -16.17
CA GLY A 56 -50.37 -12.17 -16.97
C GLY A 56 -51.90 -12.26 -17.02
N LYS A 57 -52.61 -11.38 -16.30
CA LYS A 57 -54.07 -11.30 -16.37
C LYS A 57 -54.51 -10.76 -17.75
N PRO A 58 -55.60 -11.31 -18.32
CA PRO A 58 -56.13 -10.84 -19.60
C PRO A 58 -56.52 -9.35 -19.51
N GLY A 59 -56.05 -8.55 -20.47
CA GLY A 59 -56.30 -7.10 -20.54
C GLY A 59 -55.10 -6.21 -20.22
N THR A 60 -53.98 -6.78 -19.78
CA THR A 60 -52.76 -5.99 -19.49
C THR A 60 -51.95 -5.72 -20.76
N PRO A 61 -51.60 -4.46 -21.08
CA PRO A 61 -50.81 -4.16 -22.28
C PRO A 61 -49.39 -4.74 -22.18
N SER A 62 -48.91 -5.37 -23.25
CA SER A 62 -47.57 -6.00 -23.30
C SER A 62 -46.43 -5.01 -23.06
N TRP A 63 -46.56 -3.76 -23.50
CA TRP A 63 -45.56 -2.71 -23.30
C TRP A 63 -45.36 -2.36 -21.82
N LEU A 64 -46.42 -2.41 -21.01
CA LEU A 64 -46.34 -2.13 -19.57
C LEU A 64 -45.55 -3.23 -18.85
N ARG A 65 -45.67 -4.47 -19.31
CA ARG A 65 -44.91 -5.61 -18.80
C ARG A 65 -43.43 -5.49 -19.09
N GLU A 66 -43.08 -5.09 -20.31
CA GLU A 66 -41.68 -4.89 -20.72
C GLU A 66 -41.02 -3.74 -19.96
N VAL A 67 -41.72 -2.63 -19.75
CA VAL A 67 -41.21 -1.48 -18.98
C VAL A 67 -40.92 -1.86 -17.52
N LEU A 68 -41.82 -2.61 -16.87
CA LEU A 68 -41.63 -3.02 -15.47
C LEU A 68 -40.49 -4.02 -15.31
N LEU A 69 -40.36 -5.00 -16.22
CA LEU A 69 -39.24 -5.94 -16.20
C LEU A 69 -37.90 -5.25 -16.44
N ALA A 70 -37.85 -4.30 -17.38
CA ALA A 70 -36.65 -3.50 -17.64
C ALA A 70 -36.28 -2.64 -16.42
N GLY A 71 -37.27 -2.05 -15.73
CA GLY A 71 -37.04 -1.26 -14.52
C GLY A 71 -36.43 -2.07 -13.37
N VAL A 72 -36.94 -3.27 -13.11
CA VAL A 72 -36.40 -4.16 -12.06
C VAL A 72 -35.00 -4.65 -12.41
N ALA A 73 -34.76 -5.07 -13.66
CA ALA A 73 -33.43 -5.48 -14.12
C ALA A 73 -32.42 -4.33 -14.03
N GLY A 74 -32.82 -3.11 -14.39
CA GLY A 74 -32.01 -1.91 -14.26
C GLY A 74 -31.65 -1.59 -12.81
N ALA A 75 -32.59 -1.73 -11.87
CA ALA A 75 -32.33 -1.51 -10.45
C ALA A 75 -31.35 -2.55 -9.86
N VAL A 76 -31.50 -3.83 -10.20
CA VAL A 76 -30.57 -4.89 -9.78
C VAL A 76 -29.18 -4.67 -10.36
N PHE A 77 -29.08 -4.30 -11.63
CA PHE A 77 -27.81 -3.96 -12.27
C PHE A 77 -27.15 -2.74 -11.62
N ALA A 78 -27.91 -1.68 -11.35
CA ALA A 78 -27.41 -0.48 -10.68
C ALA A 78 -26.89 -0.78 -9.27
N LEU A 79 -27.59 -1.62 -8.49
CA LEU A 79 -27.13 -2.05 -7.16
C LEU A 79 -25.89 -2.95 -7.23
N GLY A 80 -25.80 -3.83 -8.23
CA GLY A 80 -24.60 -4.66 -8.48
C GLY A 80 -23.38 -3.82 -8.86
N VAL A 81 -23.56 -2.84 -9.75
CA VAL A 81 -22.52 -1.87 -10.11
C VAL A 81 -22.13 -1.01 -8.91
N HIS A 82 -23.11 -0.55 -8.11
CA HIS A 82 -22.84 0.22 -6.90
C HIS A 82 -22.03 -0.59 -5.88
N GLY A 83 -22.42 -1.85 -5.61
CA GLY A 83 -21.66 -2.74 -4.74
C GLY A 83 -20.24 -3.01 -5.24
N ALA A 84 -20.07 -3.32 -6.53
CA ALA A 84 -18.75 -3.49 -7.15
C ALA A 84 -17.92 -2.19 -7.13
N SER A 85 -18.56 -1.02 -7.21
CA SER A 85 -17.91 0.29 -7.09
C SER A 85 -17.50 0.62 -5.65
N GLN A 86 -18.08 -0.03 -4.64
CA GLN A 86 -17.65 0.09 -3.24
C GLN A 86 -16.52 -0.88 -2.86
N ASP A 87 -16.30 -1.93 -3.65
CA ASP A 87 -15.06 -2.73 -3.60
C ASP A 87 -13.90 -2.06 -4.35
N ALA A 88 -14.18 -0.96 -5.07
CA ALA A 88 -13.14 -0.02 -5.46
C ALA A 88 -12.52 0.56 -4.19
N ILE A 89 -11.18 0.63 -4.18
CA ILE A 89 -10.36 1.24 -3.12
C ILE A 89 -11.10 2.49 -2.62
N PRO A 90 -11.39 2.62 -1.29
CA PRO A 90 -12.14 3.76 -0.79
C PRO A 90 -11.53 5.03 -1.39
N ALA A 91 -12.35 5.76 -2.15
CA ALA A 91 -11.98 7.07 -2.67
C ALA A 91 -11.79 7.96 -1.45
N PHE A 92 -10.55 8.02 -0.97
CA PHE A 92 -10.19 8.92 0.10
C PHE A 92 -10.24 10.32 -0.49
N GLU A 93 -11.06 11.20 0.10
CA GLU A 93 -10.98 12.62 -0.19
C GLU A 93 -9.57 13.08 0.24
N GLU A 94 -8.75 13.43 -0.75
CA GLU A 94 -7.33 13.81 -0.61
C GLU A 94 -7.15 15.12 0.17
N ASP A 95 -8.25 15.75 0.60
CA ASP A 95 -8.29 16.98 1.42
C ASP A 95 -7.85 16.75 2.87
N GLN A 96 -7.73 15.50 3.30
CA GLN A 96 -7.01 15.19 4.51
C GLN A 96 -5.52 15.38 4.24
N HIS A 97 -5.00 16.45 4.84
CA HIS A 97 -3.61 16.91 4.82
C HIS A 97 -2.54 16.09 5.59
N PRO A 98 -2.72 14.88 6.19
CA PRO A 98 -1.65 14.27 6.97
C PRO A 98 -0.44 13.91 6.12
N LEU A 99 -0.59 13.50 4.85
CA LEU A 99 0.54 13.00 4.06
C LEU A 99 1.60 14.07 3.80
N ARG A 100 1.20 15.30 3.42
CA ARG A 100 2.11 16.42 3.20
C ARG A 100 2.82 16.83 4.49
N ALA A 101 2.10 16.86 5.62
CA ALA A 101 2.70 17.12 6.93
C ALA A 101 3.68 16.01 7.35
N LEU A 102 3.37 14.74 7.08
CA LEU A 102 4.22 13.59 7.39
C LEU A 102 5.49 13.57 6.55
N LEU A 103 5.41 13.98 5.29
CA LEU A 103 6.56 14.08 4.39
C LEU A 103 7.45 15.28 4.74
N GLN A 104 6.84 16.43 5.04
CA GLN A 104 7.57 17.60 5.54
C GLN A 104 8.16 17.36 6.94
N ALA A 105 7.59 16.46 7.73
CA ALA A 105 8.15 16.05 9.01
C ALA A 105 9.52 15.38 8.88
N ALA A 106 9.97 14.99 7.68
CA ALA A 106 11.38 14.65 7.43
C ALA A 106 12.33 15.73 7.99
N ARG A 107 11.97 17.01 7.89
CA ARG A 107 12.77 18.13 8.43
C ARG A 107 12.75 18.24 9.95
N ASN A 108 11.75 17.64 10.59
CA ASN A 108 11.66 17.60 12.05
C ASN A 108 12.59 16.53 12.64
N HIS A 109 13.17 15.67 11.80
CA HIS A 109 14.20 14.71 12.20
C HIS A 109 15.58 15.35 12.26
N GLN A 110 16.43 14.82 13.15
CA GLN A 110 17.78 15.32 13.38
C GLN A 110 18.62 15.21 12.12
N LEU A 111 19.28 16.30 11.73
CA LEU A 111 20.23 16.32 10.64
C LEU A 111 21.47 15.48 11.01
N SER A 112 21.91 14.65 10.07
CA SER A 112 23.11 13.83 10.19
C SER A 112 24.35 14.65 9.85
N ASP A 113 25.47 14.33 10.49
CA ASP A 113 26.79 14.87 10.14
C ASP A 113 27.36 14.25 8.85
N LYS A 114 26.72 13.20 8.32
CA LYS A 114 27.12 12.57 7.07
C LYS A 114 26.69 13.44 5.89
N GLN A 115 27.57 13.51 4.89
CA GLN A 115 27.34 14.26 3.66
C GLN A 115 27.02 13.31 2.53
N ALA A 116 26.01 13.67 1.75
CA ALA A 116 25.73 13.08 0.44
C ALA A 116 25.52 14.21 -0.58
N VAL A 117 25.83 13.91 -1.83
CA VAL A 117 25.66 14.86 -2.93
C VAL A 117 25.01 14.19 -4.14
N THR A 118 24.36 15.00 -4.97
CA THR A 118 23.94 14.59 -6.31
C THR A 118 25.14 14.39 -7.22
N ASP A 119 24.92 13.84 -8.42
CA ASP A 119 25.99 13.66 -9.41
C ASP A 119 26.55 14.99 -9.94
N ARG A 120 25.79 16.08 -9.85
CA ARG A 120 26.24 17.44 -10.13
C ARG A 120 26.81 18.18 -8.91
N GLY A 121 26.95 17.50 -7.78
CA GLY A 121 27.57 18.04 -6.58
C GLY A 121 26.67 18.91 -5.70
N ARG A 122 25.35 18.93 -5.91
CA ARG A 122 24.43 19.62 -4.99
C ARG A 122 24.34 18.83 -3.68
N PRO A 123 24.43 19.48 -2.50
CA PRO A 123 24.31 18.80 -1.22
C PRO A 123 22.89 18.28 -0.99
N ILE A 124 22.80 17.12 -0.33
CA ILE A 124 21.55 16.46 0.07
C ILE A 124 21.50 16.41 1.59
N ALA A 125 20.40 16.90 2.19
CA ALA A 125 20.21 16.84 3.62
C ALA A 125 19.83 15.41 4.04
N LEU A 126 20.66 14.80 4.90
CA LEU A 126 20.42 13.46 5.44
C LEU A 126 19.84 13.58 6.84
N HIS A 127 18.65 13.04 7.07
CA HIS A 127 18.00 13.07 8.38
C HIS A 127 18.00 11.69 9.05
N THR A 128 17.96 11.66 10.38
CA THR A 128 17.94 10.44 11.20
C THR A 128 16.87 10.52 12.28
N ALA A 129 16.33 9.37 12.69
CA ALA A 129 15.43 9.30 13.83
C ALA A 129 16.18 9.66 15.12
N ALA A 130 15.62 10.59 15.92
CA ALA A 130 16.22 11.06 17.17
C ALA A 130 16.51 9.92 18.16
N ASN A 131 15.70 8.86 18.15
CA ASN A 131 15.92 7.63 18.90
C ASN A 131 16.04 6.47 17.92
N LYS A 132 17.26 6.17 17.45
CA LYS A 132 17.57 5.03 16.58
C LYS A 132 17.52 3.73 17.39
N PRO A 133 16.41 2.97 17.41
CA PRO A 133 16.35 1.75 18.21
C PRO A 133 17.27 0.72 17.55
N ALA A 134 17.95 -0.09 18.36
CA ALA A 134 18.72 -1.21 17.84
C ALA A 134 17.81 -2.17 17.06
N ILE A 135 18.33 -2.86 16.05
CA ILE A 135 17.56 -3.81 15.20
C ILE A 135 16.68 -4.79 16.00
N PRO A 136 17.13 -5.37 17.13
CA PRO A 136 16.30 -6.28 17.94
C PRO A 136 15.15 -5.57 18.67
N ASP A 137 15.28 -4.27 18.92
CA ASP A 137 14.31 -3.42 19.62
C ASP A 137 13.34 -2.73 18.65
N ARG A 138 13.49 -2.95 17.33
CA ARG A 138 12.49 -2.60 16.31
C ARG A 138 11.32 -3.56 16.41
N ARG A 139 10.65 -3.53 17.56
CA ARG A 139 9.46 -4.31 17.86
C ARG A 139 8.33 -3.94 16.91
N LEU A 140 7.35 -4.83 16.87
CA LEU A 140 6.05 -4.57 16.29
C LEU A 140 5.59 -3.15 16.72
N PRO A 141 5.13 -2.37 15.75
CA PRO A 141 4.98 -0.94 15.93
C PRO A 141 3.82 -0.59 16.87
N ASP A 142 3.88 0.63 17.42
CA ASP A 142 2.86 1.21 18.30
C ASP A 142 1.46 1.09 17.65
N PRO A 143 0.47 0.47 18.31
CA PRO A 143 -0.87 0.28 17.74
C PRO A 143 -1.60 1.59 17.40
N SER A 144 -1.11 2.75 17.83
CA SER A 144 -1.61 4.07 17.41
C SER A 144 -1.12 4.53 16.04
N VAL A 145 -0.16 3.84 15.43
CA VAL A 145 0.36 4.14 14.09
C VAL A 145 -0.49 3.41 13.04
N TYR A 146 -0.86 4.13 12.00
CA TYR A 146 -1.66 3.63 10.87
C TYR A 146 -1.03 2.39 10.22
N TRP A 147 -1.81 1.30 10.11
CA TRP A 147 -1.39 0.05 9.48
C TRP A 147 -1.96 -0.10 8.08
N PRO A 148 -1.12 -0.04 7.04
CA PRO A 148 -1.55 -0.30 5.68
C PRO A 148 -2.20 -1.67 5.52
N GLU A 149 -1.78 -2.67 6.30
CA GLU A 149 -2.36 -4.02 6.24
C GLU A 149 -3.82 -4.07 6.66
N GLN A 150 -4.25 -3.24 7.61
CA GLN A 150 -5.65 -3.20 8.02
C GLN A 150 -6.53 -2.60 6.92
N ALA A 151 -6.03 -1.58 6.24
CA ALA A 151 -6.80 -0.88 5.22
C ALA A 151 -6.62 -1.44 3.79
N PHE A 152 -5.63 -2.32 3.56
CA PHE A 152 -5.42 -2.97 2.26
C PHE A 152 -5.46 -4.49 2.24
N GLY A 153 -5.43 -5.14 3.40
CA GLY A 153 -5.48 -6.60 3.52
C GLY A 153 -4.50 -7.30 2.58
N TYR A 154 -5.04 -8.18 1.74
CA TYR A 154 -4.28 -9.05 0.82
C TYR A 154 -3.61 -8.32 -0.36
N LYS A 155 -3.77 -6.99 -0.50
CA LYS A 155 -3.14 -6.22 -1.58
C LYS A 155 -1.69 -5.84 -1.30
N LEU A 156 -1.17 -6.20 -0.12
CA LEU A 156 0.20 -5.92 0.31
C LEU A 156 0.94 -7.21 0.69
N ILE A 157 2.20 -7.31 0.29
CA ILE A 157 3.11 -8.35 0.77
C ILE A 157 4.23 -7.68 1.55
N ARG A 158 4.25 -7.84 2.88
CA ARG A 158 5.29 -7.27 3.74
C ARG A 158 6.65 -7.92 3.45
N THR A 159 7.68 -7.11 3.21
CA THR A 159 9.05 -7.55 2.90
C THR A 159 10.07 -7.19 3.99
N ALA A 160 9.69 -6.37 4.97
CA ALA A 160 10.52 -6.03 6.13
C ALA A 160 9.69 -5.55 7.29
N PRO A 161 10.20 -5.62 8.53
CA PRO A 161 9.58 -4.96 9.67
C PRO A 161 9.68 -3.43 9.54
N PRO A 162 8.92 -2.68 10.36
CA PRO A 162 9.10 -1.25 10.50
C PRO A 162 10.51 -0.84 10.91
N ASP A 163 10.97 0.29 10.36
CA ASP A 163 12.26 0.88 10.70
C ASP A 163 12.15 2.41 10.65
N PRO A 164 12.30 3.12 11.79
CA PRO A 164 12.18 4.59 11.83
C PRO A 164 13.36 5.33 11.19
N ASN A 165 14.45 4.64 10.81
CA ASN A 165 15.69 5.30 10.39
C ASN A 165 15.68 5.84 8.96
N TYR A 166 14.67 5.49 8.18
CA TYR A 166 14.53 5.96 6.80
C TYR A 166 13.04 6.11 6.48
N ASN A 167 12.71 6.78 5.37
CA ASN A 167 11.37 6.84 4.81
C ASN A 167 11.35 6.17 3.42
N CYS A 168 10.28 6.34 2.65
CA CYS A 168 10.18 5.84 1.27
C CYS A 168 11.32 6.31 0.36
N HIS A 169 11.61 7.62 0.38
CA HIS A 169 12.70 8.21 -0.39
C HIS A 169 14.06 7.68 0.07
N GLY A 170 14.25 7.62 1.39
CA GLY A 170 15.44 7.07 2.04
C GLY A 170 15.71 5.61 1.69
N TRP A 171 14.65 4.80 1.63
CA TRP A 171 14.74 3.40 1.20
C TRP A 171 15.41 3.28 -0.18
N VAL A 172 15.01 4.12 -1.14
CA VAL A 172 15.48 4.05 -2.52
C VAL A 172 16.84 4.73 -2.71
N PHE A 173 16.98 5.98 -2.27
CA PHE A 173 18.14 6.82 -2.61
C PHE A 173 19.28 6.76 -1.58
N THR A 174 19.04 6.21 -0.40
CA THR A 174 20.05 6.11 0.67
C THR A 174 20.28 4.68 1.13
N ALA A 175 19.78 3.70 0.37
CA ALA A 175 19.80 2.28 0.75
C ALA A 175 19.18 2.01 2.14
N GLY A 176 18.15 2.78 2.51
CA GLY A 176 17.48 2.64 3.80
C GLY A 176 18.30 3.09 5.01
N GLN A 177 19.20 4.07 4.85
CA GLN A 177 20.04 4.54 5.95
C GLN A 177 19.58 5.86 6.55
N TYR A 178 18.91 6.71 5.76
CA TYR A 178 18.52 8.05 6.15
C TYR A 178 17.11 8.37 5.69
N ILE A 179 16.53 9.40 6.30
CA ILE A 179 15.28 10.02 5.88
C ILE A 179 15.62 11.16 4.92
N LEU A 180 14.89 11.26 3.80
CA LEU A 180 15.03 12.34 2.83
C LEU A 180 13.75 13.16 2.71
N ALA A 181 13.88 14.46 2.50
CA ALA A 181 12.76 15.34 2.19
C ALA A 181 12.39 15.27 0.69
N PRO A 182 11.14 15.58 0.31
CA PRO A 182 10.72 15.60 -1.09
C PRO A 182 11.58 16.48 -2.00
N GLU A 183 12.05 17.64 -1.51
CA GLU A 183 12.83 18.56 -2.33
C GLU A 183 14.22 18.00 -2.66
N ASP A 184 14.78 17.14 -1.82
CA ASP A 184 16.02 16.44 -2.13
C ASP A 184 15.81 15.39 -3.23
N VAL A 185 14.63 14.77 -3.29
CA VAL A 185 14.28 13.83 -4.37
C VAL A 185 14.19 14.56 -5.71
N GLU A 186 13.57 15.74 -5.75
CA GLU A 186 13.54 16.57 -6.97
C GLU A 186 14.96 16.85 -7.48
N ARG A 187 15.87 17.26 -6.59
CA ARG A 187 17.28 17.49 -6.96
C ARG A 187 17.97 16.23 -7.45
N ILE A 188 17.72 15.08 -6.82
CA ILE A 188 18.26 13.79 -7.24
C ILE A 188 17.80 13.42 -8.65
N LEU A 189 16.50 13.58 -8.96
CA LEU A 189 15.96 13.29 -10.28
C LEU A 189 16.61 14.16 -11.36
N GLU A 190 16.74 15.46 -11.09
CA GLU A 190 17.33 16.45 -12.01
C GLU A 190 18.83 16.20 -12.29
N ASP A 191 19.58 15.74 -11.29
CA ASP A 191 21.04 15.69 -11.37
C ASP A 191 21.60 14.30 -11.66
N ASN A 192 20.93 13.23 -11.22
CA ASN A 192 21.46 11.87 -11.27
C ASN A 192 21.02 11.12 -12.55
N GLY A 193 20.76 11.87 -13.62
CA GLY A 193 20.50 11.34 -14.95
C GLY A 193 19.22 10.51 -15.07
N TYR A 194 18.18 10.85 -14.29
CA TYR A 194 16.88 10.20 -14.43
C TYR A 194 16.14 10.72 -15.66
N TYR A 195 15.45 9.82 -16.35
CA TYR A 195 14.55 10.13 -17.45
C TYR A 195 13.26 9.31 -17.32
N GLU A 196 12.14 9.90 -17.75
CA GLU A 196 10.83 9.26 -17.70
C GLU A 196 10.73 8.09 -18.67
N VAL A 197 10.05 7.01 -18.26
CA VAL A 197 9.80 5.84 -19.10
C VAL A 197 8.33 5.43 -19.02
N PRO A 198 7.67 5.14 -20.16
CA PRO A 198 6.28 4.66 -20.15
C PRO A 198 6.16 3.16 -19.83
N GLN A 199 7.25 2.40 -20.05
CA GLN A 199 7.31 0.96 -19.82
C GLN A 199 8.45 0.68 -18.82
N PRO A 200 8.11 0.55 -17.52
CA PRO A 200 9.11 0.28 -16.50
C PRO A 200 9.70 -1.11 -16.66
N LYS A 201 10.86 -1.32 -16.04
CA LYS A 201 11.55 -2.60 -15.89
C LYS A 201 11.98 -2.76 -14.43
N PRO A 202 12.26 -3.99 -13.97
CA PRO A 202 12.89 -4.19 -12.67
C PRO A 202 14.14 -3.32 -12.51
N GLY A 203 14.21 -2.59 -11.39
CA GLY A 203 15.27 -1.61 -11.13
C GLY A 203 14.98 -0.19 -11.60
N ASP A 204 13.84 0.09 -12.24
CA ASP A 204 13.35 1.46 -12.37
C ASP A 204 12.72 1.91 -11.05
N ILE A 205 12.43 3.22 -10.93
CA ILE A 205 11.68 3.77 -9.79
C ILE A 205 10.35 4.32 -10.26
N VAL A 206 9.39 4.39 -9.35
CA VAL A 206 8.16 5.16 -9.53
C VAL A 206 8.14 6.31 -8.53
N ILE A 207 7.79 7.49 -9.02
CA ILE A 207 7.59 8.71 -8.24
C ILE A 207 6.12 9.06 -8.27
N TYR A 208 5.59 9.31 -7.09
CA TYR A 208 4.19 9.67 -6.85
C TYR A 208 4.09 11.16 -6.61
N TYR A 209 3.08 11.78 -7.17
CA TYR A 209 2.83 13.22 -7.08
C TYR A 209 1.42 13.48 -6.53
N ASP A 210 1.31 14.46 -5.63
CA ASP A 210 0.01 15.01 -5.25
C ASP A 210 -0.58 15.88 -6.38
N GLN A 211 -1.81 16.34 -6.19
CA GLN A 211 -2.50 17.24 -7.13
C GLN A 211 -1.77 18.59 -7.34
N THR A 212 -0.90 18.99 -6.41
CA THR A 212 -0.08 20.21 -6.53
C THR A 212 1.23 19.99 -7.26
N GLY A 213 1.54 18.73 -7.62
CA GLY A 213 2.78 18.34 -8.27
C GLY A 213 3.94 18.08 -7.31
N MET A 214 3.71 18.02 -5.99
CA MET A 214 4.74 17.68 -5.02
C MET A 214 5.00 16.18 -5.01
N ILE A 215 6.27 15.78 -4.90
CA ILE A 215 6.64 14.37 -4.70
C ILE A 215 6.14 13.89 -3.33
N THR A 216 5.29 12.86 -3.32
CA THR A 216 4.71 12.28 -2.12
C THR A 216 5.30 10.95 -1.71
N HIS A 217 5.80 10.18 -2.68
CA HIS A 217 6.25 8.83 -2.42
C HIS A 217 7.23 8.37 -3.49
N THR A 218 8.04 7.38 -3.12
CA THR A 218 8.97 6.73 -4.04
C THR A 218 8.99 5.23 -3.77
N ALA A 219 8.94 4.45 -4.86
CA ALA A 219 9.05 3.00 -4.81
C ALA A 219 10.02 2.48 -5.87
N LEU A 220 10.56 1.29 -5.63
CA LEU A 220 11.43 0.58 -6.57
C LEU A 220 10.62 -0.46 -7.34
N VAL A 221 10.71 -0.48 -8.66
CA VAL A 221 10.09 -1.51 -9.49
C VAL A 221 10.82 -2.83 -9.28
N ARG A 222 10.08 -3.87 -8.88
CA ARG A 222 10.61 -5.20 -8.55
C ARG A 222 10.28 -6.24 -9.60
N ALA A 223 9.09 -6.17 -10.18
CA ALA A 223 8.67 -7.09 -11.24
C ALA A 223 7.77 -6.37 -12.22
N VAL A 224 7.80 -6.84 -13.47
CA VAL A 224 6.90 -6.42 -14.54
C VAL A 224 6.41 -7.70 -15.24
N GLY A 225 5.09 -7.85 -15.39
CA GLY A 225 4.45 -8.96 -16.07
C GLY A 225 4.23 -8.69 -17.55
N GLU A 226 3.92 -9.76 -18.31
CA GLU A 226 3.67 -9.68 -19.76
C GLU A 226 2.43 -8.86 -20.13
N ASP A 227 1.47 -8.76 -19.21
CA ASP A 227 0.21 -8.04 -19.33
C ASP A 227 0.31 -6.57 -18.88
N GLY A 228 1.52 -6.07 -18.61
CA GLY A 228 1.72 -4.72 -18.08
C GLY A 228 1.53 -4.62 -16.57
N PHE A 229 1.35 -5.74 -15.86
CA PHE A 229 1.44 -5.78 -14.40
C PHE A 229 2.77 -5.20 -13.93
N VAL A 230 2.75 -4.35 -12.90
CA VAL A 230 3.95 -3.80 -12.26
C VAL A 230 3.85 -4.03 -10.76
N LEU A 231 4.89 -4.61 -10.17
CA LEU A 231 5.01 -4.76 -8.72
C LEU A 231 6.13 -3.86 -8.23
N VAL A 232 5.82 -3.00 -7.28
CA VAL A 232 6.79 -2.05 -6.69
C VAL A 232 7.00 -2.36 -5.22
N GLU A 233 8.21 -2.12 -4.72
CA GLU A 233 8.52 -2.17 -3.30
C GLU A 233 8.77 -0.76 -2.75
N SER A 234 8.06 -0.42 -1.68
CA SER A 234 8.24 0.85 -1.00
C SER A 234 8.17 0.71 0.51
N LYS A 235 8.66 1.74 1.21
CA LYS A 235 8.49 1.90 2.64
C LYS A 235 7.37 2.88 2.95
N TRP A 236 6.54 2.56 3.93
CA TRP A 236 5.33 3.33 4.20
C TRP A 236 5.57 4.29 5.36
N GLY A 237 5.96 5.53 5.01
CA GLY A 237 6.34 6.55 5.98
C GLY A 237 7.58 6.21 6.82
N CYS A 238 7.92 7.07 7.78
CA CYS A 238 9.06 6.82 8.68
C CYS A 238 8.77 5.64 9.62
N SER A 239 7.56 5.52 10.15
CA SER A 239 7.23 4.51 11.18
C SER A 239 6.70 3.18 10.64
N GLY A 240 6.43 3.04 9.33
CA GLY A 240 5.84 1.83 8.77
C GLY A 240 6.83 0.80 8.24
N ALA A 241 6.33 -0.32 7.74
CA ALA A 241 7.15 -1.41 7.20
C ALA A 241 7.47 -1.21 5.71
N ARG A 242 8.15 -2.21 5.10
CA ARG A 242 8.33 -2.30 3.65
C ARG A 242 7.38 -3.32 3.05
N TYR A 243 6.85 -3.02 1.87
CA TYR A 243 5.84 -3.84 1.20
C TYR A 243 6.06 -3.87 -0.30
N LEU A 244 5.74 -5.02 -0.90
CA LEU A 244 5.41 -5.12 -2.31
C LEU A 244 3.93 -4.80 -2.50
N HIS A 245 3.63 -4.00 -3.52
CA HIS A 245 2.28 -3.56 -3.84
C HIS A 245 2.16 -3.12 -5.30
N LEU A 246 0.93 -2.99 -5.78
CA LEU A 246 0.63 -2.39 -7.08
C LEU A 246 0.85 -0.87 -7.05
N PRO A 247 1.26 -0.26 -8.17
CA PRO A 247 1.54 1.16 -8.20
C PRO A 247 0.30 2.03 -7.98
N GLU A 248 -0.91 1.56 -8.29
CA GLU A 248 -2.17 2.30 -8.18
C GLU A 248 -2.71 2.48 -6.74
N LEU A 249 -1.92 2.16 -5.71
CA LEU A 249 -2.35 2.24 -4.30
C LEU A 249 -1.98 3.58 -3.64
N TRP A 250 -2.94 4.18 -2.89
CA TRP A 250 -2.99 5.36 -1.98
C TRP A 250 -2.13 6.63 -2.22
N PHE A 251 -1.01 6.61 -2.94
CA PHE A 251 0.00 7.66 -2.78
C PHE A 251 -0.10 8.85 -3.74
N SER A 252 -1.01 8.85 -4.71
CA SER A 252 -1.01 9.93 -5.70
C SER A 252 -2.29 10.07 -6.52
N ALA A 253 -2.55 11.30 -6.95
CA ALA A 253 -3.31 11.60 -8.16
C ALA A 253 -2.56 11.19 -9.45
N ARG A 254 -1.22 11.19 -9.43
CA ARG A 254 -0.35 10.85 -10.58
C ARG A 254 0.93 10.13 -10.16
N HIS A 255 1.30 9.08 -10.87
CA HIS A 255 2.61 8.44 -10.74
C HIS A 255 3.37 8.43 -12.08
N VAL A 256 4.70 8.47 -12.03
CA VAL A 256 5.59 8.46 -13.20
C VAL A 256 6.76 7.52 -12.93
N TYR A 257 7.14 6.72 -13.93
CA TYR A 257 8.31 5.85 -13.84
C TYR A 257 9.55 6.57 -14.37
N TYR A 258 10.67 6.40 -13.67
CA TYR A 258 11.96 6.94 -14.05
C TYR A 258 13.03 5.84 -14.11
N ARG A 259 13.93 5.98 -15.08
CA ARG A 259 15.12 5.15 -15.24
C ARG A 259 16.38 6.01 -15.18
N THR A 260 17.47 5.45 -14.70
CA THR A 260 18.81 6.05 -14.75
C THR A 260 19.83 5.03 -15.22
N ASP A 261 20.80 5.46 -16.02
CA ASP A 261 21.88 4.59 -16.52
C ASP A 261 23.07 4.51 -15.54
N ARG A 262 22.95 5.15 -14.37
CA ARG A 262 23.98 5.22 -13.33
C ARG A 262 24.31 3.87 -12.68
N GLY A 263 23.44 2.86 -12.86
CA GLY A 263 23.60 1.53 -12.26
C GLY A 263 23.34 1.45 -10.75
N SER A 264 23.00 2.58 -10.11
CA SER A 264 22.59 2.65 -8.71
C SER A 264 21.75 3.91 -8.45
N HIS A 265 20.68 3.77 -7.68
CA HIS A 265 19.89 4.91 -7.18
C HIS A 265 20.54 5.60 -5.97
N VAL A 266 21.49 4.95 -5.31
CA VAL A 266 22.11 5.45 -4.08
C VAL A 266 22.95 6.68 -4.38
N VAL A 267 22.70 7.78 -3.67
CA VAL A 267 23.40 9.06 -3.85
C VAL A 267 24.90 8.97 -3.52
N ARG A 268 25.70 9.88 -4.09
CA ARG A 268 27.15 9.88 -3.89
C ARG A 268 27.50 10.09 -2.43
N GLY A 269 28.51 9.34 -1.97
CA GLY A 269 28.97 9.37 -0.58
C GLY A 269 28.35 8.29 0.30
N LEU A 270 27.33 7.56 -0.20
CA LEU A 270 26.69 6.44 0.49
C LEU A 270 26.88 5.08 -0.22
N GLU A 271 27.66 5.02 -1.31
CA GLU A 271 27.79 3.82 -2.17
C GLU A 271 28.65 2.69 -1.54
N SER A 272 29.36 2.94 -0.44
CA SER A 272 30.28 1.99 0.19
C SER A 272 29.62 0.95 1.12
N VAL A 273 28.30 0.86 1.10
CA VAL A 273 27.53 -0.04 1.96
C VAL A 273 27.17 -1.31 1.17
N PRO A 274 27.44 -2.52 1.70
CA PRO A 274 27.19 -3.76 0.97
C PRO A 274 25.75 -3.84 0.49
N LYS A 275 25.58 -4.11 -0.81
CA LYS A 275 24.30 -4.44 -1.44
C LYS A 275 23.67 -5.59 -0.66
N LEU A 276 22.55 -5.36 0.02
CA LEU A 276 21.64 -6.46 0.34
C LEU A 276 21.27 -7.10 -1.00
N PRO A 277 21.47 -8.43 -1.16
CA PRO A 277 21.21 -9.07 -2.44
C PRO A 277 19.75 -8.83 -2.83
N LEU A 278 19.59 -8.27 -4.04
CA LEU A 278 18.32 -8.21 -4.74
C LEU A 278 17.80 -9.65 -4.82
N ALA A 279 16.64 -9.92 -4.24
CA ALA A 279 15.95 -11.20 -4.42
C ALA A 279 15.82 -11.43 -5.93
N GLY A 280 16.53 -12.45 -6.45
CA GLY A 280 16.56 -12.76 -7.88
C GLY A 280 17.82 -13.46 -8.38
N HIS A 281 18.95 -13.42 -7.69
CA HIS A 281 20.04 -14.35 -7.98
C HIS A 281 19.85 -15.62 -7.16
N SER A 282 19.24 -16.63 -7.78
CA SER A 282 19.32 -18.01 -7.32
C SER A 282 20.80 -18.39 -7.26
N ALA A 283 21.39 -18.30 -6.07
CA ALA A 283 22.64 -18.99 -5.81
C ALA A 283 22.33 -20.48 -5.98
N ASN A 284 22.89 -21.09 -7.02
CA ASN A 284 22.91 -22.53 -7.20
C ASN A 284 23.43 -23.16 -5.90
N LEU A 285 22.53 -23.71 -5.10
CA LEU A 285 22.88 -24.60 -4.01
C LEU A 285 23.37 -25.90 -4.63
N HIS A 286 24.67 -25.98 -4.91
CA HIS A 286 25.34 -27.26 -5.03
C HIS A 286 25.21 -27.96 -3.67
N ALA A 287 24.40 -29.01 -3.64
CA ALA A 287 24.38 -29.97 -2.55
C ALA A 287 25.79 -30.57 -2.40
N PRO A 288 26.33 -30.70 -1.19
CA PRO A 288 27.57 -31.43 -0.98
C PRO A 288 27.31 -32.90 -1.25
N SER A 289 28.13 -33.50 -2.11
CA SER A 289 28.23 -34.95 -2.26
C SER A 289 28.58 -35.56 -0.90
N VAL A 290 27.68 -36.36 -0.36
CA VAL A 290 27.99 -37.22 0.78
C VAL A 290 28.80 -38.39 0.23
N SER A 291 30.10 -38.38 0.51
CA SER A 291 30.95 -39.56 0.43
C SER A 291 31.04 -40.17 1.83
N GLU A 292 30.45 -41.35 2.00
CA GLU A 292 31.01 -42.52 2.71
C GLU A 292 30.20 -43.76 2.35
#